data_AF-A0A8C1S9S6-F1
#
_entry.id   AF-A0A8C1S9S6-F1
#
_cell.length_a   1.000
_cell.length_b   1.000
_cell.length_c   1.000
_cell.angle_alpha   90.00
_cell.angle_beta   90.00
_cell.angle_gamma   90.00
#
_symmetry.space_group_name_H-M   'P 1'
#
loop_
_entity.id
_entity.type
_entity.pdbx_description
1 polymer ?
#
loop_
_entity_poly.entity_id
_entity_poly.type
_entity_poly.pdbx_seq_one_letter_code
_entity_poly.pdbx_strand_id
1 'polypeptide(L)'
;MTSGKEKLKVFQDEFMCAVCLDLLKDPVAIQCGHSYCKICITDCWDQEDQKRVYSCPQCRQTFSPRPALARNTMLAEVVEKLKKTRLSADCDAGAGDVQCDVCTGRKYKAVKSCLVCLESYCQTHFERHEEFHSHKPHKVTEATGRLQEMICQKHEKLLEVFCRTDKKCICMLCTIIEHKNHDIVPVADQRTEKQVFKINHQVNTKLEPKNLDQI
;
A
#
# COMPACT_ATOMS: atom_id res chain seq x y z
N MET A 1 -4.73 -3.45 -26.68
CA MET A 1 -3.66 -2.63 -26.06
C MET A 1 -3.46 -3.20 -24.66
N THR A 2 -2.52 -4.14 -24.49
CA THR A 2 -2.29 -4.81 -23.21
C THR A 2 -1.65 -3.83 -22.23
N SER A 3 -2.31 -3.66 -21.09
CA SER A 3 -1.99 -2.66 -20.08
C SER A 3 -0.60 -2.94 -19.50
N GLY A 4 0.26 -1.93 -19.39
CA GLY A 4 1.63 -2.07 -18.87
C GLY A 4 1.74 -2.75 -17.50
N LYS A 5 0.64 -2.83 -16.74
CA LYS A 5 0.51 -3.56 -15.49
C LYS A 5 0.56 -5.09 -15.65
N GLU A 6 0.00 -5.66 -16.72
CA GLU A 6 0.04 -7.11 -16.98
C GLU A 6 1.46 -7.57 -17.33
N LYS A 7 2.21 -6.77 -18.11
CA LYS A 7 3.60 -7.07 -18.46
C LYS A 7 4.53 -7.10 -17.23
N LEU A 8 4.28 -6.24 -16.24
CA LEU A 8 5.05 -6.16 -15.00
C LEU A 8 4.79 -7.37 -14.06
N LYS A 9 3.57 -7.91 -14.06
CA LYS A 9 3.22 -9.12 -13.31
C LYS A 9 3.85 -10.37 -13.94
N VAL A 10 3.72 -10.52 -15.25
CA VAL A 10 4.35 -11.64 -16.00
C VAL A 10 5.87 -11.64 -15.83
N PHE A 11 6.51 -10.47 -15.81
CA PHE A 11 7.95 -10.35 -15.57
C PHE A 11 8.41 -10.79 -14.16
N GLN A 12 7.53 -10.80 -13.16
CA GLN A 12 7.92 -11.15 -11.78
C GLN A 12 7.94 -12.64 -11.54
N ASP A 13 6.99 -13.37 -12.12
CA ASP A 13 6.90 -14.82 -11.99
C ASP A 13 8.14 -15.50 -12.58
N GLU A 14 8.79 -14.89 -13.57
CA GLU A 14 10.03 -15.36 -14.19
C GLU A 14 11.25 -15.33 -13.27
N PHE A 15 11.23 -14.52 -12.19
CA PHE A 15 12.35 -14.37 -11.26
C PHE A 15 12.06 -14.91 -9.84
N MET A 16 11.07 -15.79 -9.71
CA MET A 16 10.76 -16.43 -8.43
C MET A 16 11.59 -17.70 -8.22
N CYS A 17 12.04 -17.90 -6.98
CA CYS A 17 12.70 -19.13 -6.58
C CYS A 17 11.66 -20.23 -6.36
N ALA A 18 11.81 -21.36 -7.06
CA ALA A 18 10.89 -22.50 -6.93
C ALA A 18 10.95 -23.23 -5.57
N VAL A 19 11.93 -22.91 -4.71
CA VAL A 19 12.07 -23.51 -3.37
C VAL A 19 11.36 -22.67 -2.31
N CYS A 20 11.66 -21.37 -2.21
CA CYS A 20 11.04 -20.50 -1.21
C CYS A 20 9.82 -19.74 -1.73
N LEU A 21 9.49 -19.85 -3.02
CA LEU A 21 8.37 -19.18 -3.69
C LEU A 21 8.39 -17.65 -3.55
N ASP A 22 9.59 -17.08 -3.44
CA ASP A 22 9.83 -15.64 -3.31
C ASP A 22 10.83 -15.19 -4.39
N LEU A 23 10.90 -13.89 -4.66
CA LEU A 23 11.84 -13.28 -5.59
C LEU A 23 13.29 -13.67 -5.23
N LEU A 24 14.08 -14.02 -6.24
CA LEU A 24 15.43 -14.53 -6.05
C LEU A 24 16.31 -13.60 -5.17
N LYS A 25 16.91 -14.17 -4.12
CA LYS A 25 17.88 -13.52 -3.22
C LYS A 25 19.25 -14.14 -3.46
N ASP A 26 20.22 -13.33 -3.87
CA ASP A 26 21.51 -13.79 -4.38
C ASP A 26 21.36 -14.94 -5.38
N PRO A 27 20.73 -14.67 -6.54
CA PRO A 27 20.43 -15.71 -7.52
C PRO A 27 21.68 -16.44 -7.97
N VAL A 28 21.56 -17.76 -8.06
CA VAL A 28 22.54 -18.65 -8.67
C VAL A 28 21.83 -19.45 -9.77
N ALA A 29 22.51 -19.65 -10.89
CA ALA A 29 22.04 -20.52 -11.97
C ALA A 29 22.86 -21.80 -11.94
N ILE A 30 22.19 -22.96 -11.93
CA ILE A 30 22.86 -24.26 -12.00
C ILE A 30 22.97 -24.73 -13.45
N GLN A 31 23.72 -25.81 -13.70
CA GLN A 31 24.08 -26.25 -15.05
C GLN A 31 22.88 -26.61 -15.95
N CYS A 32 21.72 -26.93 -15.36
CA CYS A 32 20.49 -27.17 -16.12
C CYS A 32 19.71 -25.89 -16.47
N GLY A 33 20.24 -24.70 -16.17
CA GLY A 33 19.65 -23.40 -16.48
C GLY A 33 18.66 -22.86 -15.44
N HIS A 34 18.20 -23.70 -14.50
CA HIS A 34 17.32 -23.25 -13.43
C HIS A 34 18.04 -22.37 -12.40
N SER A 35 17.29 -21.41 -11.84
CA SER A 35 17.83 -20.41 -10.93
C SER A 35 17.14 -20.44 -9.56
N TYR A 36 17.94 -20.28 -8.51
CA TYR A 36 17.48 -20.35 -7.12
C TYR A 36 18.17 -19.29 -6.27
N CYS A 37 17.61 -19.00 -5.09
CA CYS A 37 18.36 -18.30 -4.06
C CYS A 37 19.56 -19.16 -3.66
N LYS A 38 20.74 -18.56 -3.49
CA LYS A 38 21.96 -19.30 -3.13
C LYS A 38 21.75 -20.21 -1.91
N ILE A 39 21.12 -19.67 -0.87
CA ILE A 39 20.84 -20.41 0.38
C ILE A 39 19.89 -21.58 0.11
N CYS A 40 18.77 -21.35 -0.57
CA CYS A 40 17.77 -22.40 -0.82
C CYS A 40 18.35 -23.62 -1.54
N ILE A 41 19.15 -23.43 -2.60
CA ILE A 41 19.75 -24.58 -3.30
C ILE A 41 20.89 -25.22 -2.49
N THR A 42 21.58 -24.44 -1.65
CA THR A 42 22.60 -24.96 -0.74
C THR A 42 21.96 -25.90 0.28
N ASP A 43 20.88 -25.45 0.93
CA ASP A 43 20.13 -26.22 1.92
C ASP A 43 19.54 -27.51 1.32
N CYS A 44 19.04 -27.46 0.07
CA CYS A 44 18.58 -28.65 -0.65
C CYS A 44 19.71 -29.68 -0.83
N TRP A 45 20.89 -29.23 -1.27
CA TRP A 45 22.03 -30.12 -1.50
C TRP A 45 22.69 -30.62 -0.22
N ASP A 46 22.68 -29.83 0.85
CA ASP A 46 23.20 -30.25 2.16
C ASP A 46 22.43 -31.47 2.70
N GLN A 47 21.13 -31.58 2.40
CA GLN A 47 20.31 -32.76 2.73
C GLN A 47 20.66 -34.01 1.89
N GLU A 48 21.32 -33.82 0.74
CA GLU A 48 21.71 -34.87 -0.20
C GLU A 48 23.20 -35.25 -0.09
N ASP A 49 23.98 -34.57 0.75
CA ASP A 49 25.45 -34.75 0.87
C ASP A 49 25.85 -36.22 1.12
N GLN A 50 25.06 -36.97 1.90
CA GLN A 50 25.31 -38.40 2.17
C GLN A 50 25.23 -39.26 0.89
N LYS A 51 24.35 -38.90 -0.05
CA LYS A 51 24.16 -39.63 -1.31
C LYS A 51 25.24 -39.30 -2.34
N ARG A 52 25.99 -38.20 -2.15
CA ARG A 52 27.03 -37.70 -3.08
C ARG A 52 26.52 -37.45 -4.51
N VAL A 53 25.21 -37.39 -4.69
CA VAL A 53 24.52 -37.10 -5.95
C VAL A 53 23.50 -36.02 -5.66
N TYR A 54 23.64 -34.90 -6.36
CA TYR A 54 22.86 -33.69 -6.10
C TYR A 54 21.85 -33.48 -7.20
N SER A 55 20.62 -33.12 -6.86
CA SER A 55 19.55 -32.98 -7.85
C SER A 55 19.06 -31.53 -7.99
N CYS A 56 18.60 -31.19 -9.19
CA CYS A 56 17.85 -29.95 -9.42
C CYS A 56 16.43 -30.09 -8.84
N PRO A 57 15.96 -29.20 -7.94
CA PRO A 57 14.61 -29.26 -7.38
C PRO A 57 13.48 -29.24 -8.43
N GLN A 58 13.69 -28.56 -9.57
CA GLN A 58 12.67 -28.40 -10.62
C GLN A 58 12.66 -29.54 -11.64
N CYS A 59 13.81 -29.86 -12.26
CA CYS A 59 13.88 -30.83 -13.37
C CYS A 59 14.48 -32.18 -12.98
N ARG A 60 14.95 -32.33 -11.73
CA ARG A 60 15.57 -33.56 -11.19
C ARG A 60 16.83 -34.02 -11.90
N GLN A 61 17.42 -33.20 -12.79
CA GLN A 61 18.74 -33.46 -13.35
C GLN A 61 19.76 -33.60 -12.21
N THR A 62 20.62 -34.62 -12.29
CA THR A 62 21.60 -34.95 -11.27
C THR A 62 22.99 -34.44 -11.62
N PHE A 63 23.79 -34.19 -10.58
CA PHE A 63 25.15 -33.68 -10.69
C PHE A 63 26.09 -34.41 -9.73
N SER A 64 27.28 -34.76 -10.22
CA SER A 64 28.40 -35.27 -9.43
C SER A 64 29.72 -34.87 -10.11
N PRO A 65 30.64 -34.17 -9.43
CA PRO A 65 30.62 -33.73 -8.03
C PRO A 65 29.61 -32.59 -7.76
N ARG A 66 29.50 -32.14 -6.50
CA ARG A 66 28.64 -31.02 -6.09
C ARG A 66 29.00 -29.77 -6.92
N PRO A 67 28.04 -29.16 -7.65
CA PRO A 67 28.35 -27.98 -8.45
C PRO A 67 28.77 -26.79 -7.57
N ALA A 68 29.76 -26.03 -8.03
CA ALA A 68 30.12 -24.76 -7.42
C ALA A 68 29.05 -23.71 -7.73
N LEU A 69 28.61 -22.96 -6.71
CA LEU A 69 27.59 -21.92 -6.85
C LEU A 69 28.24 -20.54 -6.88
N ALA A 70 28.17 -19.89 -8.05
CA ALA A 70 28.54 -18.50 -8.23
C ALA A 70 27.28 -17.63 -8.37
N ARG A 71 27.33 -16.43 -7.77
CA ARG A 71 26.24 -15.45 -7.89
C ARG A 71 26.09 -15.05 -9.36
N ASN A 72 24.88 -15.12 -9.89
CA ASN A 72 24.55 -14.61 -11.20
C ASN A 72 24.31 -13.10 -11.09
N THR A 73 25.32 -12.30 -11.47
CA THR A 73 25.29 -10.84 -11.37
C THR A 73 24.21 -10.21 -12.24
N MET A 74 23.97 -10.77 -13.44
CA MET A 74 22.94 -10.28 -14.35
C MET A 74 21.55 -10.48 -13.78
N LEU A 75 21.23 -11.68 -13.28
CA LEU A 75 19.96 -11.94 -12.60
C LEU A 75 19.80 -11.07 -11.36
N ALA A 76 20.87 -10.91 -10.57
CA ALA A 76 20.84 -10.03 -9.41
C ALA A 76 20.53 -8.59 -9.82
N GLU A 77 21.16 -8.06 -10.86
CA GLU A 77 20.92 -6.70 -11.34
C GLU A 77 19.49 -6.51 -11.85
N VAL A 78 18.95 -7.47 -12.61
CA VAL A 78 17.56 -7.41 -13.12
C VAL A 78 16.56 -7.47 -11.97
N VAL A 79 16.76 -8.36 -11.01
CA VAL A 79 15.93 -8.47 -9.80
C VAL A 79 15.99 -7.18 -8.97
N GLU A 80 17.18 -6.60 -8.81
CA GLU A 80 17.34 -5.31 -8.10
C GLU A 80 16.69 -4.15 -8.86
N LYS A 81 16.77 -4.12 -10.19
CA LYS A 81 16.04 -3.14 -11.01
C LYS A 81 14.53 -3.32 -10.86
N LEU A 82 14.03 -4.55 -10.83
CA LEU A 82 12.61 -4.85 -10.62
C LEU A 82 12.14 -4.40 -9.23
N LYS A 83 12.93 -4.66 -8.19
CA LYS A 83 12.70 -4.13 -6.84
C LYS A 83 12.73 -2.60 -6.82
N LYS A 84 13.68 -1.98 -7.52
CA LYS A 84 13.81 -0.53 -7.62
C LYS A 84 12.69 0.12 -8.42
N THR A 85 12.16 -0.51 -9.46
CA THR A 85 10.98 -0.01 -10.18
C THR A 85 9.74 0.00 -9.27
N ARG A 86 9.65 -0.92 -8.31
CA ARG A 86 8.64 -0.87 -7.24
C ARG A 86 8.95 0.23 -6.21
N LEU A 87 10.21 0.33 -5.75
CA LEU A 87 10.64 1.32 -4.76
C LEU A 87 10.69 2.77 -5.30
N SER A 88 10.88 2.97 -6.61
CA SER A 88 10.93 4.28 -7.24
C SER A 88 9.57 4.96 -7.35
N ALA A 89 8.50 4.26 -6.99
CA ALA A 89 7.21 4.89 -6.79
C ALA A 89 7.11 5.57 -5.40
N ASP A 90 7.90 5.13 -4.42
CA ASP A 90 7.84 5.61 -3.04
C ASP A 90 9.05 6.50 -2.72
N CYS A 91 8.81 7.80 -2.57
CA CYS A 91 9.79 8.75 -2.07
C CYS A 91 9.75 8.83 -0.54
N ASP A 92 10.89 9.11 0.10
CA ASP A 92 10.94 9.41 1.54
C ASP A 92 10.04 10.61 1.85
N ALA A 93 9.28 10.56 2.95
CA ALA A 93 8.39 11.66 3.31
C ALA A 93 9.21 12.88 3.78
N GLY A 94 9.05 14.01 3.08
CA GLY A 94 9.64 15.29 3.44
C GLY A 94 8.78 16.09 4.42
N ALA A 95 9.23 17.30 4.75
CA ALA A 95 8.46 18.23 5.57
C ALA A 95 7.16 18.63 4.87
N GLY A 96 6.01 18.33 5.50
CA GLY A 96 4.68 18.62 4.96
C GLY A 96 4.08 17.50 4.10
N ASP A 97 4.81 16.42 3.84
CA ASP A 97 4.23 15.24 3.22
C ASP A 97 3.41 14.42 4.23
N VAL A 98 2.32 13.82 3.75
CA VAL A 98 1.57 12.83 4.52
C VAL A 98 2.38 11.55 4.56
N GLN A 99 2.60 10.99 5.75
CA GLN A 99 3.37 9.78 5.93
C GLN A 99 2.51 8.54 5.77
N CYS A 100 3.11 7.44 5.31
CA CYS A 100 2.44 6.15 5.33
C CYS A 100 2.34 5.57 6.75
N ASP A 101 1.14 5.18 7.14
CA ASP A 101 0.86 4.68 8.49
C ASP A 101 1.42 3.26 8.70
N VAL A 102 1.43 2.44 7.65
CA VAL A 102 1.83 1.02 7.69
C VAL A 102 3.35 0.81 7.75
N CYS A 103 4.15 1.74 7.22
CA CYS A 103 5.61 1.58 7.18
C CYS A 103 6.20 1.42 8.58
N THR A 104 7.02 0.39 8.79
CA THR A 104 7.79 0.19 10.00
C THR A 104 9.19 0.80 9.84
N GLY A 105 9.58 1.68 10.76
CA GLY A 105 10.86 2.41 10.70
C GLY A 105 10.79 3.64 9.77
N ARG A 106 11.50 3.61 8.65
CA ARG A 106 11.54 4.71 7.67
C ARG A 106 10.14 4.94 7.10
N LYS A 107 9.67 6.19 7.12
CA LYS A 107 8.35 6.59 6.63
C LYS A 107 8.44 7.13 5.19
N TYR A 108 7.70 6.50 4.29
CA TYR A 108 7.54 6.95 2.91
C TYR A 108 6.35 7.88 2.77
N LYS A 109 6.39 8.73 1.73
CA LYS A 109 5.28 9.60 1.35
C LYS A 109 4.06 8.76 0.98
N ALA A 110 2.93 9.07 1.61
CA ALA A 110 1.66 8.49 1.23
C ALA A 110 1.16 9.11 -0.09
N VAL A 111 0.57 8.25 -0.93
CA VAL A 111 -0.04 8.63 -2.21
C VAL A 111 -1.57 8.61 -2.14
N LYS A 112 -2.12 7.74 -1.29
CA LYS A 112 -3.57 7.59 -1.09
C LYS A 112 -3.91 7.45 0.38
N SER A 113 -5.12 7.87 0.73
CA SER A 113 -5.73 7.60 2.04
C SER A 113 -7.04 6.84 1.86
N CYS A 114 -7.27 5.83 2.69
CA CYS A 114 -8.51 5.05 2.68
C CYS A 114 -9.50 5.62 3.69
N LEU A 115 -10.71 5.95 3.20
CA LEU A 115 -11.78 6.51 4.03
C LEU A 115 -12.50 5.47 4.90
N VAL A 116 -12.19 4.19 4.68
CA VAL A 116 -12.74 3.08 5.46
C VAL A 116 -11.75 2.65 6.55
N CYS A 117 -10.48 2.46 6.19
CA CYS A 117 -9.44 2.08 7.16
C CYS A 117 -8.95 3.25 8.02
N LEU A 118 -9.16 4.49 7.55
CA LEU A 118 -8.65 5.71 8.16
C LEU A 118 -7.12 5.76 8.24
N GLU A 119 -6.47 5.21 7.23
CA GLU A 119 -5.03 5.12 7.09
C GLU A 119 -4.56 5.67 5.73
N SER A 120 -3.33 6.15 5.70
CA SER A 120 -2.61 6.64 4.53
C SER A 120 -1.51 5.66 4.13
N TYR A 121 -1.40 5.42 2.83
CA TYR A 121 -0.53 4.40 2.25
C TYR A 121 0.44 5.02 1.25
N CYS A 122 1.73 4.64 1.34
CA CYS A 122 2.65 4.79 0.21
C CYS A 122 2.21 3.87 -0.93
N GLN A 123 2.75 4.05 -2.14
CA GLN A 123 2.35 3.29 -3.32
C GLN A 123 2.41 1.78 -3.07
N THR A 124 3.49 1.28 -2.49
CA THR A 124 3.64 -0.16 -2.21
C THR A 124 2.55 -0.69 -1.27
N HIS A 125 2.27 0.03 -0.18
CA HIS A 125 1.23 -0.39 0.77
C HIS A 125 -0.18 -0.20 0.21
N PHE A 126 -0.38 0.78 -0.67
CA PHE A 126 -1.65 1.01 -1.33
C PHE A 126 -1.97 -0.10 -2.34
N GLU A 127 -1.00 -0.52 -3.14
CA GLU A 127 -1.19 -1.63 -4.10
C GLU A 127 -1.57 -2.92 -3.38
N ARG A 128 -0.89 -3.25 -2.27
CA ARG A 128 -1.26 -4.41 -1.45
C ARG A 128 -2.66 -4.28 -0.84
N HIS A 129 -3.03 -3.08 -0.40
CA HIS A 129 -4.37 -2.78 0.09
C HIS A 129 -5.43 -3.02 -1.00
N GLU A 130 -5.22 -2.53 -2.22
CA GLU A 130 -6.13 -2.75 -3.34
C GLU A 130 -6.24 -4.24 -3.71
N GLU A 131 -5.13 -4.98 -3.68
CA GLU A 131 -5.15 -6.43 -3.94
C GLU A 131 -5.99 -7.18 -2.91
N PHE A 132 -5.80 -6.89 -1.62
CA PHE A 132 -6.54 -7.51 -0.53
C PHE A 132 -8.04 -7.18 -0.58
N HIS A 133 -8.38 -5.96 -1.01
CA HIS A 133 -9.75 -5.47 -1.13
C HIS A 133 -10.30 -5.52 -2.57
N SER A 134 -9.71 -6.31 -3.46
CA SER A 134 -10.07 -6.35 -4.89
C SER A 134 -11.53 -6.73 -5.17
N HIS A 135 -12.11 -7.62 -4.35
CA HIS A 135 -13.52 -8.02 -4.47
C HIS A 135 -14.50 -6.98 -3.91
N LYS A 136 -14.05 -6.14 -2.97
CA LYS A 136 -14.86 -5.08 -2.35
C LYS A 136 -13.98 -3.87 -2.08
N PRO A 137 -13.72 -3.05 -3.12
CA PRO A 137 -12.76 -1.95 -3.01
C PRO A 137 -13.24 -0.92 -2.00
N HIS A 138 -12.33 -0.46 -1.15
CA HIS A 138 -12.63 0.63 -0.24
C HIS A 138 -12.59 1.97 -0.98
N LYS A 139 -13.38 2.94 -0.49
CA LYS A 139 -13.33 4.32 -0.98
C LYS A 139 -12.01 4.97 -0.56
N VAL A 140 -11.29 5.55 -1.51
CA VAL A 140 -9.99 6.20 -1.29
C VAL A 140 -9.96 7.60 -1.88
N THR A 141 -9.08 8.44 -1.35
CA THR A 141 -8.81 9.81 -1.83
C THR A 141 -7.30 10.06 -1.88
N GLU A 142 -6.89 11.23 -2.35
CA GLU A 142 -5.49 11.67 -2.28
C GLU A 142 -5.00 11.68 -0.84
N ALA A 143 -3.71 11.38 -0.64
CA ALA A 143 -3.14 11.35 0.70
C ALA A 143 -3.40 12.67 1.45
N THR A 144 -3.98 12.56 2.65
CA THR A 144 -4.32 13.71 3.48
C THR A 144 -4.03 13.43 4.95
N GLY A 145 -3.42 14.39 5.64
CA GLY A 145 -3.23 14.33 7.09
C GLY A 145 -4.51 14.61 7.88
N ARG A 146 -5.64 14.87 7.19
CA ARG A 146 -6.91 15.31 7.79
C ARG A 146 -8.01 14.24 7.73
N LEU A 147 -7.63 12.95 7.70
CA LEU A 147 -8.60 11.84 7.61
C LEU A 147 -9.62 11.86 8.74
N GLN A 148 -9.20 12.16 9.97
CA GLN A 148 -10.09 12.19 11.13
C GLN A 148 -11.17 13.27 11.02
N GLU A 149 -10.90 14.36 10.30
CA GLU A 149 -11.89 15.42 10.06
C GLU A 149 -12.97 15.04 9.05
N MET A 150 -12.78 13.93 8.32
CA MET A 150 -13.79 13.36 7.42
C MET A 150 -14.79 12.47 8.17
N ILE A 151 -14.56 12.21 9.45
CA ILE A 151 -15.37 11.27 10.23
C ILE A 151 -16.24 12.02 11.22
N CYS A 152 -17.53 11.67 11.22
CA CYS A 152 -18.49 12.15 12.18
C CYS A 152 -18.10 11.66 13.59
N GLN A 153 -17.76 12.59 14.47
CA GLN A 153 -17.36 12.28 15.85
C GLN A 153 -18.48 11.61 16.67
N LYS A 154 -19.75 11.78 16.30
CA LYS A 154 -20.90 11.17 17.00
C LYS A 154 -21.19 9.74 16.56
N HIS A 155 -20.93 9.42 15.30
CA HIS A 155 -21.41 8.19 14.67
C HIS A 155 -20.30 7.35 14.04
N GLU A 156 -19.06 7.84 14.03
CA GLU A 156 -17.90 7.20 13.43
C GLU A 156 -18.14 6.80 11.96
N LYS A 157 -18.93 7.62 11.25
CA LYS A 157 -19.25 7.45 9.83
C LYS A 157 -18.72 8.62 9.01
N LEU A 158 -18.44 8.36 7.74
CA LEU A 158 -17.97 9.38 6.80
C LEU A 158 -18.98 10.54 6.69
N LEU A 159 -18.44 11.76 6.66
CA LEU A 159 -19.20 12.98 6.42
C LEU A 159 -19.45 13.13 4.91
N GLU A 160 -20.57 12.59 4.45
CA GLU A 160 -20.91 12.54 3.01
C GLU A 160 -21.95 13.57 2.58
N VAL A 161 -22.52 14.31 3.54
CA VAL A 161 -23.64 15.22 3.28
C VAL A 161 -23.39 16.59 3.90
N PHE A 162 -23.80 17.66 3.22
CA PHE A 162 -23.70 19.01 3.72
C PHE A 162 -25.06 19.54 4.17
N CYS A 163 -25.16 19.95 5.43
CA CYS A 163 -26.32 20.65 5.95
C CYS A 163 -26.15 22.15 5.71
N ARG A 164 -26.98 22.74 4.85
CA ARG A 164 -26.96 24.18 4.55
C ARG A 164 -27.49 25.02 5.69
N THR A 165 -28.47 24.50 6.43
CA THR A 165 -29.02 25.15 7.62
C THR A 165 -27.92 25.43 8.66
N ASP A 166 -27.13 24.41 8.99
CA ASP A 166 -26.06 24.54 10.01
C ASP A 166 -24.68 24.80 9.43
N LYS A 167 -24.58 24.86 8.10
CA LYS A 167 -23.35 25.09 7.33
C LYS A 167 -22.21 24.13 7.67
N LYS A 168 -22.50 22.85 7.91
CA LYS A 168 -21.51 21.83 8.30
C LYS A 168 -21.70 20.51 7.55
N CYS A 169 -20.62 19.76 7.41
CA CYS A 169 -20.70 18.39 6.89
C CYS A 169 -21.18 17.44 7.99
N ILE A 170 -22.05 16.51 7.64
CA ILE A 170 -22.68 15.53 8.52
C ILE A 170 -22.67 14.15 7.83
N CYS A 171 -22.82 13.08 8.63
CA CYS A 171 -23.00 11.73 8.08
C CYS A 171 -24.48 11.43 7.81
N MET A 172 -24.75 10.33 7.12
CA MET A 172 -26.13 9.89 6.82
C MET A 172 -26.98 9.61 8.08
N LEU A 173 -26.40 9.24 9.21
CA LEU A 173 -27.16 9.05 10.46
C LEU A 173 -27.62 10.39 11.05
N CYS A 174 -26.78 11.42 10.96
CA CYS A 174 -27.12 12.78 11.38
C CYS A 174 -28.33 13.34 10.62
N THR A 175 -28.50 13.00 9.32
CA THR A 175 -29.65 13.48 8.54
C THR A 175 -30.97 12.93 9.05
N ILE A 176 -30.98 11.75 9.67
CA ILE A 176 -32.19 11.08 10.14
C ILE A 176 -32.52 11.46 11.59
N ILE A 177 -31.49 11.66 12.43
CA ILE A 177 -31.64 11.86 13.88
C ILE A 177 -31.76 13.35 14.23
N GLU A 178 -30.74 14.14 13.87
CA GLU A 178 -30.59 15.52 14.37
C GLU A 178 -31.00 16.57 13.32
N HIS A 179 -30.87 16.23 12.03
CA HIS A 179 -31.02 17.18 10.92
C HIS A 179 -32.22 16.85 10.01
N LYS A 180 -33.24 16.14 10.53
CA LYS A 180 -34.36 15.59 9.75
C LYS A 180 -35.11 16.61 8.87
N ASN A 181 -35.16 17.86 9.29
CA ASN A 181 -35.89 18.94 8.60
C ASN A 181 -34.97 20.04 8.07
N HIS A 182 -33.66 19.80 8.03
CA HIS A 182 -32.70 20.79 7.55
C HIS A 182 -32.55 20.70 6.03
N ASP A 183 -32.14 21.80 5.39
CA ASP A 183 -31.76 21.78 3.99
C ASP A 183 -30.42 21.03 3.85
N ILE A 184 -30.46 19.89 3.18
CA ILE A 184 -29.38 18.91 3.11
C ILE A 184 -29.09 18.61 1.64
N VAL A 185 -27.82 18.68 1.26
CA VAL A 185 -27.35 18.37 -0.09
C VAL A 185 -26.15 17.42 -0.07
N PRO A 186 -26.00 16.53 -1.07
CA PRO A 186 -24.82 15.68 -1.19
C PRO A 186 -23.53 16.51 -1.28
N VAL A 187 -22.44 16.04 -0.64
CA VAL A 187 -21.14 16.72 -0.70
C VAL A 187 -20.57 16.79 -2.12
N ALA A 188 -20.89 15.81 -2.97
CA ALA A 188 -20.49 15.80 -4.38
C ALA A 188 -20.99 17.03 -5.17
N ASP A 189 -22.14 17.58 -4.79
CA ASP A 189 -22.76 18.73 -5.47
C ASP A 189 -22.14 20.07 -5.05
N GLN A 190 -21.26 20.08 -4.02
CA GLN A 190 -20.65 21.30 -3.49
C GLN A 190 -19.34 21.71 -4.21
N ARG A 191 -18.99 21.08 -5.34
CA ARG A 191 -17.81 21.38 -6.18
C ARG A 191 -16.48 21.43 -5.40
N THR A 192 -15.79 20.30 -5.39
CA THR A 192 -14.44 20.00 -4.87
C THR A 192 -14.33 19.70 -3.38
N GLU A 193 -13.85 18.49 -3.08
CA GLU A 193 -13.47 18.03 -1.73
C GLU A 193 -12.58 19.06 -0.99
N LYS A 194 -11.72 19.79 -1.72
CA LYS A 194 -10.91 20.89 -1.19
C LYS A 194 -11.72 22.05 -0.58
N GLN A 195 -12.91 22.36 -1.08
CA GLN A 195 -13.77 23.38 -0.48
C GLN A 195 -14.49 22.87 0.76
N VAL A 196 -14.87 21.59 0.78
CA VAL A 196 -15.53 20.92 1.92
C VAL A 196 -14.62 20.94 3.15
N PHE A 197 -13.33 20.62 2.98
CA PHE A 197 -12.34 20.69 4.08
C PHE A 197 -12.05 22.12 4.55
N LYS A 198 -12.17 23.12 3.67
CA LYS A 198 -12.03 24.53 4.05
C LYS A 198 -13.24 25.02 4.86
N ILE A 199 -14.44 24.57 4.51
CA ILE A 199 -15.67 24.93 5.22
C ILE A 199 -15.70 24.33 6.63
N ASN A 200 -15.36 23.04 6.79
CA ASN A 200 -15.29 22.43 8.14
C ASN A 200 -14.25 23.12 9.04
N HIS A 201 -13.11 23.55 8.49
CA HIS A 201 -12.12 24.32 9.26
C HIS A 201 -12.65 25.69 9.71
N GLN A 202 -13.38 26.42 8.86
CA GLN A 202 -13.96 27.72 9.24
C GLN A 202 -15.08 27.59 10.30
N VAL A 203 -15.74 26.44 10.38
CA VAL A 203 -16.77 26.15 11.39
C VAL A 203 -16.15 25.71 12.72
N ASN A 204 -15.14 24.83 12.71
CA ASN A 204 -14.47 24.39 13.95
C ASN A 204 -13.65 25.50 14.62
N THR A 205 -13.16 26.50 13.87
CA THR A 205 -12.43 27.65 14.43
C THR A 205 -13.33 28.74 15.04
N LYS A 206 -14.67 28.60 14.97
CA LYS A 206 -15.63 29.56 15.54
C LYS A 206 -16.28 29.11 16.86
N LEU A 207 -15.84 28.00 17.43
CA LEU A 207 -16.30 27.49 18.73
C LEU A 207 -15.17 27.52 19.77
N GLU A 208 -14.56 28.69 19.98
CA GLU A 208 -13.91 28.99 21.27
C GLU A 208 -14.87 29.90 22.05
N PRO A 209 -15.37 29.52 23.23
CA PRO A 209 -16.14 30.43 24.05
C PRO A 209 -15.21 31.57 24.49
N LYS A 210 -15.60 32.80 24.18
CA LYS A 210 -15.01 33.99 24.82
C LYS A 210 -15.25 33.84 26.32
N ASN A 211 -14.20 33.49 27.05
CA ASN A 211 -14.18 33.55 28.50
C ASN A 211 -14.49 35.00 28.89
N LEU A 212 -15.67 35.22 29.44
CA LEU A 212 -16.06 36.50 30.02
C LEU A 212 -15.89 36.34 31.53
N ASP A 213 -14.67 36.53 32.01
CA ASP A 213 -14.37 36.76 33.42
C ASP A 213 -13.06 37.55 33.50
N GLN A 214 -13.19 38.87 33.70
CA GLN A 214 -12.27 39.76 34.43
C GLN A 214 -12.71 41.20 34.16
N ILE A 215 -13.56 41.76 35.04
CA ILE A 215 -13.31 42.97 35.84
C ILE A 215 -14.13 42.84 37.14
#